data_AF-I3UHF4-F1
#
_entry.id   AF-I3UHF4-F1
#
_cell.length_a   1.000
_cell.length_b   1.000
_cell.length_c   1.000
_cell.angle_alpha   90.00
_cell.angle_beta   90.00
_cell.angle_gamma   90.00
#
_symmetry.space_group_name_H-M   'P 1'
#
loop_
_entity.id
_entity.type
_entity.pdbx_description
1 polymer ?
#
loop_
_entity_poly.entity_id
_entity_poly.type
_entity_poly.pdbx_seq_one_letter_code
_entity_poly.pdbx_strand_id
1 'polypeptide(L)'
;MFSIILTAWDHVADIHWPDERRTLRMTATQPLDFLVVYSPPGKDWFCAEPVSNTSDAFNLNATYDPTQVGGQPLEPGQSLTSVMTFDVAFSE
;
A
#
# COMPACT_ATOMS: atom_id res chain seq x y z
N MET A 1 -10.66 14.67 -6.11
CA MET A 1 -9.45 13.85 -6.34
C MET A 1 -8.62 13.95 -5.08
N PHE A 2 -8.19 12.82 -4.52
CA PHE A 2 -7.16 12.81 -3.50
C PHE A 2 -6.20 11.66 -3.76
N SER A 3 -4.92 11.89 -3.46
CA SER A 3 -3.86 10.89 -3.45
C SER A 3 -3.07 11.15 -2.19
N ILE A 4 -2.98 10.15 -1.32
CA ILE A 4 -2.24 10.23 -0.07
C ILE A 4 -1.32 9.02 0.04
N ILE A 5 -0.18 9.24 0.69
CA ILE A 5 0.71 8.17 1.12
C ILE A 5 0.70 8.14 2.64
N LEU A 6 0.43 6.97 3.20
CA LEU A 6 0.44 6.70 4.63
C LEU A 6 1.72 5.93 4.95
N THR A 7 2.49 6.45 5.90
CA THR A 7 3.66 5.79 6.48
C THR A 7 3.28 5.17 7.82
N ALA A 8 3.99 4.11 8.24
CA ALA A 8 3.76 3.45 9.52
C ALA A 8 2.31 2.94 9.71
N TRP A 9 1.69 2.48 8.62
CA TRP A 9 0.44 1.73 8.67
C TRP A 9 0.70 0.30 9.17
N ASP A 10 -0.31 -0.34 9.76
CA ASP A 10 -0.17 -1.65 10.41
C ASP A 10 -0.12 -2.85 9.43
N HIS A 11 0.13 -2.59 8.15
CA HIS A 11 0.01 -3.56 7.04
C HIS A 11 -1.36 -4.24 6.90
N VAL A 12 -2.40 -3.63 7.47
CA VAL A 12 -3.79 -4.09 7.39
C VAL A 12 -4.66 -2.93 6.94
N ALA A 13 -5.52 -3.18 5.97
CA ALA A 13 -6.57 -2.27 5.56
C ALA A 13 -7.91 -3.02 5.44
N ASP A 14 -8.90 -2.59 6.19
CA ASP A 14 -10.27 -3.08 6.09
C ASP A 14 -11.10 -2.11 5.22
N ILE A 15 -11.65 -2.62 4.12
CA ILE A 15 -12.46 -1.87 3.16
C ILE A 15 -13.90 -2.36 3.26
N HIS A 16 -14.82 -1.45 3.59
CA HIS A 16 -16.23 -1.77 3.77
C HIS A 16 -17.07 -1.14 2.66
N TRP A 17 -17.94 -1.95 2.04
CA TRP A 17 -19.05 -1.51 1.21
C TRP A 17 -20.35 -1.85 1.93
N PRO A 18 -20.87 -0.95 2.82
CA PRO A 18 -22.03 -1.25 3.65
C PRO A 18 -23.27 -1.60 2.84
N ASP A 19 -23.51 -0.89 1.73
CA ASP A 19 -24.66 -1.11 0.85
C ASP A 19 -24.63 -2.50 0.19
N GLU A 20 -23.44 -3.07 0.01
CA GLU A 20 -23.23 -4.41 -0.52
C GLU A 20 -23.10 -5.48 0.57
N ARG A 21 -23.11 -5.10 1.85
CA ARG A 21 -22.80 -5.98 2.98
C ARG A 21 -21.48 -6.73 2.80
N ARG A 22 -20.53 -6.10 2.11
CA ARG A 22 -19.23 -6.69 1.74
C ARG A 22 -18.11 -6.00 2.49
N THR A 23 -17.18 -6.79 3.01
CA THR A 23 -15.91 -6.31 3.55
C THR A 23 -14.76 -7.03 2.85
N LEU A 24 -13.68 -6.31 2.56
CA LEU A 24 -12.41 -6.88 2.12
C LEU A 24 -11.34 -6.47 3.13
N ARG A 25 -10.69 -7.46 3.73
CA ARG A 25 -9.49 -7.27 4.55
C ARG A 25 -8.28 -7.51 3.66
N MET A 26 -7.50 -6.46 3.45
CA MET A 26 -6.20 -6.54 2.79
C MET A 26 -5.11 -6.63 3.86
N THR A 27 -4.21 -7.60 3.73
CA THR A 27 -2.99 -7.65 4.55
C THR A 27 -1.76 -7.67 3.64
N ALA A 28 -0.65 -7.11 4.12
CA ALA A 28 0.62 -7.08 3.41
C ALA A 28 1.77 -7.50 4.33
N THR A 29 2.85 -8.02 3.76
CA THR A 29 4.09 -8.22 4.50
C THR A 29 5.11 -7.14 4.16
N GLN A 30 6.12 -6.99 5.01
CA GLN A 30 7.30 -6.20 4.67
C GLN A 30 7.90 -6.65 3.32
N PRO A 31 8.50 -5.73 2.55
CA PRO A 31 8.75 -4.32 2.89
C PRO A 31 7.66 -3.37 2.36
N LEU A 32 6.39 -3.79 2.29
CA LEU A 32 5.29 -2.92 1.82
C LEU A 32 4.86 -1.93 2.92
N ASP A 33 5.81 -1.13 3.41
CA ASP A 33 5.70 -0.27 4.60
C ASP A 33 4.98 1.07 4.36
N PHE A 34 4.50 1.28 3.14
CA PHE A 34 3.75 2.45 2.73
C PHE A 34 2.40 2.01 2.14
N LEU A 35 1.35 2.80 2.36
CA LEU A 35 0.05 2.60 1.74
C LEU A 35 -0.34 3.84 0.94
N VAL A 36 -0.50 3.69 -0.37
CA VAL A 36 -1.07 4.74 -1.22
C VAL A 36 -2.58 4.55 -1.29
N VAL A 37 -3.33 5.61 -0.99
CA VAL A 37 -4.78 5.64 -1.23
C VAL A 37 -5.09 6.72 -2.26
N TYR A 38 -5.67 6.30 -3.37
CA TYR A 38 -5.99 7.18 -4.48
C TYR A 38 -7.47 7.09 -4.85
N SER A 39 -8.15 8.24 -4.94
CA SER A 39 -9.49 8.34 -5.49
C SER A 39 -9.52 9.38 -6.62
N PRO A 40 -9.68 8.94 -7.89
CA PRO A 40 -9.82 9.83 -9.02
C PRO A 40 -11.13 10.64 -8.95
N PRO A 41 -11.19 11.83 -9.57
CA PRO A 41 -12.41 12.62 -9.57
C PRO A 41 -13.51 11.96 -10.43
N GLY A 42 -14.71 11.83 -9.86
CA GLY A 42 -15.90 11.39 -10.58
C GLY A 42 -15.91 9.93 -11.01
N LYS A 43 -15.12 9.05 -10.36
CA LYS A 43 -15.19 7.60 -10.55
C LYS A 43 -15.77 6.91 -9.32
N ASP A 44 -16.31 5.74 -9.55
CA ASP A 44 -16.92 4.81 -8.59
C ASP A 44 -15.90 3.81 -8.01
N TRP A 45 -14.60 4.07 -8.19
CA TRP A 45 -13.52 3.23 -7.70
C TRP A 45 -12.45 4.08 -7.01
N PHE A 46 -11.63 3.38 -6.21
CA PHE A 46 -10.44 3.91 -5.58
C PHE A 46 -9.36 2.82 -5.55
N CYS A 47 -8.12 3.20 -5.26
CA CYS A 47 -7.01 2.29 -5.04
C CYS A 47 -6.56 2.33 -3.58
N ALA A 48 -6.20 1.17 -3.03
CA ALA A 48 -5.44 1.03 -1.80
C ALA A 48 -4.25 0.12 -2.11
N GLU A 49 -3.05 0.69 -2.09
CA GLU A 49 -1.85 0.09 -2.68
C GLU A 49 -0.74 0.00 -1.64
N PRO A 50 -0.51 -1.18 -1.04
CA PRO A 50 0.71 -1.46 -0.29
C PRO A 50 1.91 -1.36 -1.23
N VAL A 51 2.85 -0.46 -0.95
CA VAL A 51 4.03 -0.23 -1.77
C VAL A 51 5.29 -0.23 -0.91
N SER A 52 6.42 -0.62 -1.49
CA SER A 52 7.70 -0.68 -0.78
C SER A 52 8.48 0.63 -0.78
N ASN A 53 7.97 1.64 -1.48
CA ASN A 53 8.61 2.93 -1.60
C ASN A 53 7.60 4.03 -1.93
N THR A 54 7.93 5.26 -1.55
CA THR A 54 7.16 6.44 -1.95
C THR A 54 7.35 6.72 -3.43
N SER A 55 6.44 7.52 -4.00
CA SER A 55 6.73 8.16 -5.28
C SER A 55 8.05 8.94 -5.18
N ASP A 56 8.84 8.91 -6.27
CA ASP A 56 10.14 9.59 -6.38
C ASP A 56 11.26 9.06 -5.45
N ALA A 57 11.07 7.92 -4.77
CA ALA A 57 12.05 7.39 -3.80
C ALA A 57 13.48 7.25 -4.34
N PHE A 58 13.66 6.89 -5.61
CA PHE A 58 14.99 6.75 -6.21
C PHE A 58 15.77 8.07 -6.31
N ASN A 59 15.08 9.20 -6.44
CA ASN A 59 15.72 10.52 -6.47
C ASN A 59 15.88 11.08 -5.05
N LEU A 60 14.96 10.72 -4.16
CA LEU A 60 14.92 11.21 -2.78
C LEU A 60 15.84 10.43 -1.82
N ASN A 61 16.25 9.21 -2.17
CA ASN A 61 17.08 8.35 -1.32
C ASN A 61 18.47 8.91 -1.00
N ALA A 62 18.96 9.89 -1.76
CA ALA A 62 20.21 10.59 -1.48
C ALA A 62 20.06 11.68 -0.40
N THR A 63 18.81 12.09 -0.11
CA THR A 63 18.48 13.21 0.77
C THR A 63 17.74 12.77 2.04
N TYR A 64 16.89 11.74 1.93
CA TYR A 64 16.02 11.27 3.01
C TYR A 64 16.40 9.86 3.47
N ASP A 65 16.07 9.55 4.72
CA ASP A 65 16.33 8.22 5.29
C ASP A 65 15.49 7.13 4.58
N PRO A 66 16.01 5.91 4.37
CA PRO A 66 15.25 4.82 3.76
C PRO A 66 13.91 4.52 4.44
N THR A 67 13.77 4.77 5.74
CA THR A 67 12.47 4.61 6.45
C THR A 67 11.42 5.63 6.03
N GLN A 68 11.83 6.75 5.42
CA GLN A 68 10.92 7.83 4.99
C GLN A 68 10.51 7.71 3.52
N VAL A 69 11.38 7.18 2.67
CA VAL A 69 11.15 7.08 1.22
C VAL A 69 11.02 5.64 0.72
N GLY A 70 11.45 4.67 1.51
CA GLY A 70 11.46 3.26 1.16
C GLY A 70 12.42 2.93 0.03
N GLY A 71 12.21 1.75 -0.54
CA GLY A 71 13.07 1.15 -1.56
C GLY A 71 14.20 0.35 -0.93
N GLN A 72 14.47 -0.82 -1.53
CA GLN A 72 15.52 -1.73 -1.09
C GLN A 72 16.46 -2.00 -2.26
N PRO A 73 17.70 -1.48 -2.24
CA PRO A 73 18.74 -1.90 -3.17
C PRO A 73 18.99 -3.41 -3.00
N LEU A 74 19.15 -4.12 -4.12
CA LEU A 74 19.51 -5.53 -4.16
C LEU A 74 20.83 -5.70 -4.90
N GLU A 75 21.78 -6.35 -4.24
CA GLU A 75 23.05 -6.73 -4.84
C GLU A 75 22.87 -7.90 -5.84
N PRO A 76 23.83 -8.13 -6.75
CA PRO A 76 23.77 -9.27 -7.66
C PRO A 76 23.53 -10.59 -6.93
N GLY A 77 22.45 -11.29 -7.30
CA GLY A 77 22.04 -12.56 -6.70
C GLY A 77 21.11 -12.44 -5.48
N GLN A 78 20.79 -11.23 -5.03
CA GLN A 78 19.78 -11.01 -3.99
C GLN A 78 18.37 -10.97 -4.57
N SER A 79 17.40 -11.36 -3.73
CA SER A 79 15.98 -11.32 -4.02
C SER A 79 15.23 -10.70 -2.84
N LEU A 80 14.11 -10.07 -3.14
CA LEU A 80 13.16 -9.54 -2.17
C LEU A 80 11.77 -10.07 -2.50
N THR A 81 11.05 -10.52 -1.48
CA THR A 81 9.71 -11.07 -1.60
C THR A 81 8.79 -10.36 -0.63
N SER A 82 7.57 -10.08 -1.06
CA SER A 82 6.46 -9.72 -0.19
C SER A 82 5.18 -10.38 -0.69
N VAL A 83 4.21 -10.52 0.21
CA VAL A 83 2.90 -11.10 -0.05
C VAL A 83 1.84 -10.08 0.33
N MET A 84 0.81 -9.98 -0.50
CA MET A 84 -0.43 -9.28 -0.20
C MET A 84 -1.57 -10.30 -0.29
N THR A 85 -2.45 -10.31 0.70
CA THR A 85 -3.63 -11.16 0.73
C THR A 85 -4.90 -10.32 0.75
N PHE A 86 -5.97 -10.90 0.20
CA PHE A 86 -7.30 -10.32 0.20
C PHE A 86 -8.29 -11.35 0.74
N ASP A 87 -8.85 -11.08 1.90
CA ASP A 87 -9.89 -11.88 2.52
C ASP A 87 -11.23 -11.16 2.37
N VAL A 88 -12.14 -11.75 1.59
CA VAL A 88 -13.46 -11.17 1.32
C VAL A 88 -14.51 -11.83 2.19
N ALA A 89 -15.34 -11.03 2.86
CA ALA A 89 -16.45 -11.48 3.67
C ALA A 89 -17.75 -10.76 3.27
N PHE A 90 -18.87 -11.45 3.44
CA PHE A 90 -20.22 -10.92 3.26
C PHE A 90 -21.02 -11.15 4.53
N SER A 91 -21.76 -10.14 4.99
CA SER A 91 -22.68 -10.30 6.14
C SER A 91 -24.10 -10.59 5.66
N GLU A 92 -24.87 -11.27 6.51
CA GLU A 92 -26.30 -11.53 6.27
C GLU A 92 -27.14 -10.27 6.16
#